data_AF-A0A8B6G318-F1
#
_entry.id   AF-A0A8B6G318-F1
#
_cell.length_a   1.000
_cell.length_b   1.000
_cell.length_c   1.000
_cell.angle_alpha   90.00
_cell.angle_beta   90.00
_cell.angle_gamma   90.00
#
_symmetry.space_group_name_H-M   'P 1'
#
loop_
_entity.id
_entity.type
_entity.pdbx_description
1 polymer ?
#
loop_
_entity_poly.entity_id
_entity_poly.type
_entity_poly.pdbx_seq_one_letter_code
_entity_poly.pdbx_strand_id
1 'polypeptide(L)'
;MILYHIVRYAKVFFTKMHDAYNKKNSPKAQMEEYKGTAWALFKNTVEDKTEDVIALGFFKDAIVKVILDQVSELLPIDAQESIQNLFANGKYSLIKDILIHLANTDDFTEYKSYIQDPHTFAQKWIVKLLGRKLFKEKHGNECLYTQLAKSRVSRIMLHISKCIADTTEDCISLGKSICISEWIDGFLQHNCKDSYLPLLNDVFVHVRDRKISNVNTFTIMLKEELPEIEREVMSKFSDVEENNVILSSNPVPHIMDNLWGCSEICFLCKEPCMNTNRNHLEDRFPHKCLQHRPNGIGGVRIKASHRLVIDSCNYLVSTNLTYTINSTQKSGKFRDYKRNFPDWDIPPNSDVSMYWIWVITRYEEQLKEMYDSEEPRIPKYWKSISKKSALDSL
;
A
#
# COMPACT_ATOMS: atom_id res chain seq x y z
N MET A 1 -13.56 -30.56 -18.82
CA MET A 1 -13.61 -29.94 -17.47
C MET A 1 -13.05 -28.52 -17.44
N ILE A 2 -11.87 -28.25 -18.03
CA ILE A 2 -11.24 -26.91 -18.05
C ILE A 2 -12.11 -25.83 -18.74
N LEU A 3 -12.72 -26.14 -19.90
CA LEU A 3 -13.61 -25.22 -20.61
C LEU A 3 -14.85 -24.80 -19.79
N TYR A 4 -15.42 -25.70 -18.98
CA TYR A 4 -16.56 -25.38 -18.11
C TYR A 4 -16.17 -24.42 -16.97
N HIS A 5 -14.97 -24.59 -16.40
CA HIS A 5 -14.43 -23.68 -15.39
C HIS A 5 -14.11 -22.30 -15.97
N ILE A 6 -13.53 -22.23 -17.17
CA ILE A 6 -13.26 -20.95 -17.87
C ILE A 6 -14.56 -20.19 -18.14
N VAL A 7 -15.59 -20.84 -18.67
CA VAL A 7 -16.88 -20.21 -18.96
C VAL A 7 -17.61 -19.76 -17.68
N ARG A 8 -17.49 -20.53 -16.58
CA ARG A 8 -18.08 -20.15 -15.28
C ARG A 8 -17.43 -18.90 -14.69
N TYR A 9 -16.10 -18.79 -14.76
CA TYR A 9 -15.38 -17.59 -14.30
C TYR A 9 -15.64 -16.38 -15.21
N ALA A 10 -15.63 -16.59 -16.53
CA ALA A 10 -15.95 -15.56 -17.51
C ALA A 10 -17.36 -15.01 -17.32
N LYS A 11 -18.36 -15.87 -17.05
CA LYS A 11 -19.74 -15.42 -16.77
C LYS A 11 -19.81 -14.49 -15.57
N VAL A 12 -19.16 -14.82 -14.46
CA VAL A 12 -19.15 -13.95 -13.26
C VAL A 12 -18.49 -12.60 -13.56
N PHE A 13 -17.40 -12.60 -14.31
CA PHE A 13 -16.70 -11.38 -14.71
C PHE A 13 -17.55 -10.52 -15.66
N PHE A 14 -18.11 -11.10 -16.72
CA PHE A 14 -18.95 -10.38 -17.68
C PHE A 14 -20.27 -9.90 -17.06
N THR A 15 -20.87 -10.65 -16.14
CA THR A 15 -22.05 -10.18 -15.39
C THR A 15 -21.69 -8.96 -14.54
N LYS A 16 -20.55 -8.98 -13.82
CA LYS A 16 -20.08 -7.79 -13.08
C LYS A 16 -19.83 -6.59 -13.98
N MET A 17 -19.19 -6.79 -15.14
CA MET A 17 -19.00 -5.73 -16.13
C MET A 17 -20.33 -5.19 -16.67
N HIS A 18 -21.26 -6.07 -17.02
CA HIS A 18 -22.57 -5.71 -17.56
C HIS A 18 -23.41 -4.95 -16.53
N ASP A 19 -23.42 -5.39 -15.28
CA ASP A 19 -24.13 -4.72 -14.19
C ASP A 19 -23.52 -3.34 -13.91
N ALA A 20 -22.18 -3.22 -13.90
CA ALA A 20 -21.50 -1.94 -13.77
C ALA A 20 -21.82 -1.00 -14.95
N TYR A 21 -21.83 -1.52 -16.17
CA TYR A 21 -22.19 -0.78 -17.38
C TYR A 21 -23.64 -0.30 -17.32
N ASN A 22 -24.60 -1.16 -16.99
CA ASN A 22 -26.02 -0.80 -16.90
C ASN A 22 -26.26 0.19 -15.77
N LYS A 23 -25.57 0.04 -14.63
CA LYS A 23 -25.70 0.99 -13.52
C LYS A 23 -25.22 2.38 -13.92
N LYS A 24 -24.11 2.48 -14.65
CA LYS A 24 -23.57 3.75 -15.16
C LYS A 24 -24.39 4.34 -16.32
N ASN A 25 -24.91 3.50 -17.22
CA ASN A 25 -25.58 3.93 -18.45
C ASN A 25 -27.11 3.81 -18.40
N SER A 26 -27.71 3.52 -17.23
CA SER A 26 -29.17 3.50 -17.11
C SER A 26 -29.74 4.88 -17.45
N PRO A 27 -30.97 4.96 -18.02
CA PRO A 27 -31.61 6.25 -18.30
C PRO A 27 -31.66 7.15 -17.08
N LYS A 28 -31.87 6.58 -15.88
CA LYS A 28 -31.85 7.32 -14.62
C LYS A 28 -30.46 7.90 -14.30
N ALA A 29 -29.40 7.10 -14.42
CA ALA A 29 -28.03 7.56 -14.18
C ALA A 29 -27.61 8.64 -15.16
N GLN A 30 -27.93 8.47 -16.46
CA GLN A 30 -27.68 9.48 -17.48
C GLN A 30 -28.47 10.77 -17.23
N MET A 31 -29.73 10.68 -16.79
CA MET A 31 -30.55 11.85 -16.51
C MET A 31 -30.06 12.62 -15.27
N GLU A 32 -29.59 11.91 -14.23
CA GLU A 32 -28.96 12.56 -13.06
C GLU A 32 -27.61 13.19 -13.43
N GLU A 33 -26.82 12.56 -14.29
CA GLU A 33 -25.57 13.15 -14.80
C GLU A 33 -25.85 14.40 -15.64
N TYR A 34 -26.87 14.35 -16.51
CA TYR A 34 -27.25 15.46 -17.38
C TYR A 34 -27.90 16.64 -16.63
N LYS A 35 -28.51 16.39 -15.46
CA LYS A 35 -29.21 17.40 -14.65
C LYS A 35 -28.31 18.58 -14.29
N GLY A 36 -27.05 18.32 -13.96
CA GLY A 36 -26.06 19.36 -13.66
C GLY A 36 -25.80 20.24 -14.87
N THR A 37 -25.53 19.62 -16.03
CA THR A 37 -25.36 20.32 -17.31
C THR A 37 -26.59 21.15 -17.67
N ALA A 38 -27.79 20.57 -17.58
CA ALA A 38 -29.04 21.25 -17.89
C ALA A 38 -29.27 22.48 -16.99
N TRP A 39 -28.98 22.36 -15.70
CA TRP A 39 -29.06 23.48 -14.76
C TRP A 39 -28.03 24.58 -15.08
N ALA A 40 -26.78 24.21 -15.39
CA ALA A 40 -25.74 25.16 -15.77
C ALA A 40 -26.11 25.91 -17.06
N LEU A 41 -26.65 25.22 -18.06
CA LEU A 41 -27.18 25.83 -19.28
C LEU A 41 -28.30 26.84 -18.97
N PHE A 42 -29.30 26.41 -18.21
CA PHE A 42 -30.41 27.28 -17.80
C PHE A 42 -29.91 28.54 -17.08
N LYS A 43 -29.04 28.37 -16.08
CA LYS A 43 -28.47 29.47 -15.31
C LYS A 43 -27.70 30.44 -16.21
N ASN A 44 -26.84 29.94 -17.08
CA ASN A 44 -26.04 30.77 -17.98
C ASN A 44 -26.92 31.55 -18.96
N THR A 45 -28.02 30.96 -19.44
CA THR A 45 -29.01 31.66 -20.28
C THR A 45 -29.74 32.76 -19.52
N VAL A 46 -30.13 32.51 -18.26
CA VAL A 46 -30.80 33.52 -17.43
C VAL A 46 -29.86 34.67 -17.04
N GLU A 47 -28.58 34.38 -16.84
CA GLU A 47 -27.55 35.37 -16.49
C GLU A 47 -26.96 36.09 -17.71
N ASP A 48 -27.48 35.82 -18.93
CA ASP A 48 -27.04 36.40 -20.20
C ASP A 48 -25.52 36.32 -20.43
N LYS A 49 -24.93 35.17 -20.11
CA LYS A 49 -23.48 34.95 -20.27
C LYS A 49 -23.10 34.81 -21.74
N THR A 50 -21.92 35.32 -22.10
CA THR A 50 -21.37 35.13 -23.45
C THR A 50 -21.01 33.66 -23.71
N GLU A 51 -21.06 33.23 -24.98
CA GLU A 51 -20.68 31.86 -25.36
C GLU A 51 -19.24 31.51 -24.97
N ASP A 52 -18.33 32.50 -24.96
CA ASP A 52 -16.95 32.32 -24.49
C ASP A 52 -16.89 31.91 -23.01
N VAL A 53 -17.69 32.57 -22.14
CA VAL A 53 -17.76 32.26 -20.70
C VAL A 53 -18.42 30.90 -20.47
N ILE A 54 -19.45 30.57 -21.26
CA ILE A 54 -20.12 29.27 -21.20
C ILE A 54 -19.15 28.14 -21.59
N ALA A 55 -18.42 28.32 -22.70
CA ALA A 55 -17.42 27.37 -23.17
C ALA A 55 -16.30 27.17 -22.13
N LEU A 56 -15.82 28.26 -21.52
CA LEU A 56 -14.83 28.22 -20.46
C LEU A 56 -15.32 27.42 -19.24
N GLY A 57 -16.55 27.66 -18.79
CA GLY A 57 -17.15 26.93 -17.67
C GLY A 57 -17.23 25.43 -17.93
N PHE A 58 -17.74 25.01 -19.09
CA PHE A 58 -17.80 23.59 -19.44
C PHE A 58 -16.42 22.95 -19.59
N PHE A 59 -15.44 23.67 -20.15
CA PHE A 59 -14.07 23.18 -20.26
C PHE A 59 -13.44 23.00 -18.88
N LYS A 60 -13.65 23.96 -17.98
CA LYS A 60 -13.21 23.92 -16.59
C LYS A 60 -13.78 22.69 -15.88
N ASP A 61 -15.10 22.52 -15.90
CA ASP A 61 -15.79 21.41 -15.22
C ASP A 61 -15.29 20.05 -15.73
N ALA A 62 -15.08 19.93 -17.04
CA ALA A 62 -14.51 18.76 -17.69
C ALA A 62 -13.10 18.43 -17.17
N ILE A 63 -12.20 19.42 -17.16
CA ILE A 63 -10.83 19.24 -16.68
C ILE A 63 -10.79 18.92 -15.19
N VAL A 64 -11.54 19.65 -14.36
CA VAL A 64 -11.61 19.41 -12.90
C VAL A 64 -12.03 17.95 -12.62
N LYS A 65 -13.08 17.47 -13.29
CA LYS A 65 -13.56 16.08 -13.13
C LYS A 65 -12.45 15.07 -13.45
N VAL A 66 -11.77 15.22 -14.60
CA VAL A 66 -10.72 14.28 -15.02
C VAL A 66 -9.50 14.34 -14.11
N ILE A 67 -9.09 15.52 -13.65
CA ILE A 67 -7.98 15.65 -12.69
C ILE A 67 -8.33 14.95 -11.37
N LEU A 68 -9.53 15.19 -10.84
CA LEU A 68 -9.98 14.56 -9.59
C LEU A 68 -9.98 13.02 -9.69
N ASP A 69 -10.53 12.48 -10.78
CA ASP A 69 -10.55 11.04 -11.02
C ASP A 69 -9.13 10.47 -11.12
N GLN A 70 -8.26 11.10 -11.92
CA GLN A 70 -6.88 10.65 -12.11
C GLN A 70 -6.06 10.69 -10.82
N VAL A 71 -6.14 11.78 -10.05
CA VAL A 71 -5.41 11.92 -8.79
C VAL A 71 -5.92 10.90 -7.78
N SER A 72 -7.23 10.67 -7.71
CA SER A 72 -7.83 9.68 -6.81
C SER A 72 -7.42 8.24 -7.15
N GLU A 73 -7.21 7.93 -8.43
CA GLU A 73 -6.73 6.63 -8.89
C GLU A 73 -5.23 6.41 -8.57
N LEU A 74 -4.41 7.45 -8.72
CA LEU A 74 -2.96 7.34 -8.58
C LEU A 74 -2.45 7.52 -7.14
N LEU A 75 -3.17 8.26 -6.30
CA LEU A 75 -2.78 8.48 -4.90
C LEU A 75 -2.51 7.20 -4.09
N PRO A 76 -3.32 6.12 -4.22
CA PRO A 76 -3.02 4.84 -3.58
C PRO A 76 -1.66 4.26 -3.98
N ILE A 77 -1.28 4.42 -5.24
CA ILE A 77 -0.01 3.92 -5.79
C ILE A 77 1.15 4.73 -5.20
N ASP A 78 1.03 6.05 -5.15
CA ASP A 78 2.03 6.93 -4.54
C ASP A 78 2.24 6.65 -3.05
N ALA A 79 1.14 6.46 -2.33
CA ALA A 79 1.16 6.13 -0.91
C ALA A 79 1.86 4.78 -0.70
N GLN A 80 1.56 3.80 -1.55
CA GLN A 80 2.21 2.49 -1.51
C GLN A 80 3.72 2.59 -1.75
N GLU A 81 4.15 3.27 -2.82
CA GLU A 81 5.57 3.45 -3.16
C GLU A 81 6.31 4.17 -2.03
N SER A 82 5.72 5.24 -1.50
CA SER A 82 6.29 6.00 -0.37
C SER A 82 6.55 5.10 0.84
N ILE A 83 5.67 4.14 1.11
CA ILE A 83 5.76 3.25 2.26
C ILE A 83 6.70 2.08 1.98
N GLN A 84 6.69 1.53 0.76
CA GLN A 84 7.67 0.52 0.35
C GLN A 84 9.10 1.06 0.45
N ASN A 85 9.31 2.33 0.08
CA ASN A 85 10.61 3.00 0.18
C ASN A 85 11.11 3.18 1.63
N LEU A 86 10.25 3.12 2.64
CA LEU A 86 10.68 3.11 4.05
C LEU A 86 11.46 1.84 4.40
N PHE A 87 11.20 0.74 3.69
CA PHE A 87 11.78 -0.57 3.96
C PHE A 87 12.84 -0.93 2.93
N ALA A 88 13.83 -0.05 2.76
CA ALA A 88 14.89 -0.15 1.74
C ALA A 88 15.62 -1.51 1.68
N ASN A 89 15.68 -2.25 2.79
CA ASN A 89 16.27 -3.59 2.88
C ASN A 89 15.23 -4.74 2.88
N GLY A 90 14.04 -4.50 2.35
CA GLY A 90 12.97 -5.49 2.23
C GLY A 90 12.47 -6.01 3.58
N LYS A 91 12.14 -7.31 3.63
CA LYS A 91 11.56 -8.01 4.79
C LYS A 91 12.30 -7.75 6.10
N TYR A 92 13.63 -7.68 6.08
CA TYR A 92 14.43 -7.51 7.29
C TYR A 92 14.16 -6.17 7.97
N SER A 93 14.12 -5.09 7.18
CA SER A 93 13.83 -3.73 7.68
C SER A 93 12.47 -3.70 8.35
N LEU A 94 11.46 -4.32 7.72
CA LEU A 94 10.11 -4.42 8.26
C LEU A 94 10.06 -5.21 9.58
N ILE A 95 10.72 -6.38 9.63
CA ILE A 95 10.78 -7.17 10.87
C ILE A 95 11.47 -6.37 11.97
N LYS A 96 12.60 -5.72 11.68
CA LYS A 96 13.32 -4.88 12.65
C LYS A 96 12.42 -3.79 13.24
N ASP A 97 11.70 -3.04 12.40
CA ASP A 97 10.80 -1.98 12.86
C ASP A 97 9.62 -2.53 13.69
N ILE A 98 9.10 -3.71 13.33
CA ILE A 98 8.10 -4.43 14.13
C ILE A 98 8.68 -4.79 15.51
N LEU A 99 9.89 -5.33 15.58
CA LEU A 99 10.53 -5.69 16.84
C LEU A 99 10.81 -4.47 17.73
N ILE A 100 11.22 -3.35 17.13
CA ILE A 100 11.37 -2.06 17.84
C ILE A 100 10.01 -1.60 18.39
N HIS A 101 8.94 -1.69 17.57
CA HIS A 101 7.58 -1.36 17.99
C HIS A 101 7.11 -2.24 19.16
N LEU A 102 7.30 -3.56 19.08
CA LEU A 102 6.92 -4.50 20.14
C LEU A 102 7.66 -4.19 21.45
N ALA A 103 8.96 -3.92 21.38
CA ALA A 103 9.75 -3.56 22.56
C ALA A 103 9.31 -2.23 23.18
N ASN A 104 8.82 -1.28 22.38
CA ASN A 104 8.31 0.00 22.84
C ASN A 104 6.87 -0.06 23.37
N THR A 105 6.05 -0.95 22.82
CA THR A 105 4.69 -1.19 23.29
C THR A 105 4.69 -1.93 24.62
N ASP A 106 5.68 -2.81 24.82
CA ASP A 106 5.89 -3.54 26.09
C ASP A 106 4.68 -4.37 26.54
N ASP A 107 3.94 -4.93 25.57
CA ASP A 107 2.75 -5.76 25.77
C ASP A 107 2.99 -7.18 25.23
N PHE A 108 2.91 -8.17 26.12
CA PHE A 108 3.08 -9.58 25.75
C PHE A 108 2.01 -10.08 24.78
N THR A 109 0.81 -9.50 24.78
CA THR A 109 -0.28 -9.89 23.86
C THR A 109 0.09 -9.63 22.40
N GLU A 110 0.76 -8.50 22.15
CA GLU A 110 1.28 -8.14 20.83
C GLU A 110 2.45 -9.07 20.45
N TYR A 111 3.37 -9.37 21.39
CA TYR A 111 4.43 -10.37 21.17
C TYR A 111 3.85 -11.74 20.82
N LYS A 112 2.87 -12.22 21.58
CA LYS A 112 2.19 -13.49 21.36
C LYS A 112 1.59 -13.55 19.96
N SER A 113 0.88 -12.49 19.56
CA SER A 113 0.29 -12.37 18.22
C SER A 113 1.35 -12.43 17.13
N TYR A 114 2.45 -11.70 17.30
CA TYR A 114 3.57 -11.71 16.36
C TYR A 114 4.30 -13.06 16.31
N ILE A 115 4.54 -13.73 17.44
CA ILE A 115 5.22 -15.03 17.50
C ILE A 115 4.37 -16.12 16.82
N GLN A 116 3.05 -16.10 17.03
CA GLN A 116 2.14 -17.12 16.49
C GLN A 116 1.92 -16.96 14.98
N ASP A 117 1.73 -15.73 14.52
CA ASP A 117 1.49 -15.41 13.11
C ASP A 117 2.17 -14.07 12.73
N PRO A 118 3.49 -14.11 12.45
CA PRO A 118 4.24 -12.92 12.08
C PRO A 118 3.70 -12.23 10.81
N HIS A 119 3.16 -13.01 9.85
CA HIS A 119 2.68 -12.49 8.57
C HIS A 119 1.41 -11.66 8.75
N THR A 120 0.40 -12.19 9.45
CA THR A 120 -0.83 -11.44 9.74
C THR A 120 -0.59 -10.30 10.72
N PHE A 121 0.35 -10.45 11.66
CA PHE A 121 0.78 -9.34 12.50
C PHE A 121 1.34 -8.19 11.65
N ALA A 122 2.27 -8.48 10.73
CA ALA A 122 2.87 -7.48 9.85
C ALA A 122 1.83 -6.77 8.97
N GLN A 123 0.84 -7.50 8.45
CA GLN A 123 -0.29 -6.90 7.72
C GLN A 123 -1.02 -5.84 8.56
N LYS A 124 -1.43 -6.20 9.79
CA LYS A 124 -2.13 -5.29 10.69
C LYS A 124 -1.25 -4.11 11.09
N TRP A 125 0.04 -4.35 11.30
CA TRP A 125 1.00 -3.32 11.65
C TRP A 125 1.20 -2.31 10.51
N ILE A 126 1.28 -2.78 9.25
CA ILE A 126 1.36 -1.90 8.07
C ILE A 126 0.10 -1.06 7.93
N VAL A 127 -1.09 -1.58 8.20
CA VAL A 127 -2.33 -0.78 8.22
C VAL A 127 -2.20 0.39 9.21
N LYS A 128 -1.78 0.10 10.44
CA LYS A 128 -1.57 1.13 11.48
C LYS A 128 -0.48 2.13 11.06
N LEU A 129 0.60 1.66 10.43
CA LEU A 129 1.70 2.50 9.95
C LEU A 129 1.22 3.45 8.84
N LEU A 130 0.45 2.94 7.87
CA LEU A 130 -0.14 3.72 6.79
C LEU A 130 -1.00 4.85 7.34
N GLY A 131 -1.95 4.52 8.22
CA GLY A 131 -2.84 5.51 8.84
C GLY A 131 -2.06 6.61 9.57
N ARG A 132 -1.03 6.21 10.32
CA ARG A 132 -0.14 7.15 11.02
C ARG A 132 0.66 8.03 10.06
N LYS A 133 1.35 7.45 9.09
CA LYS A 133 2.26 8.16 8.17
C LYS A 133 1.53 9.06 7.19
N LEU A 134 0.40 8.59 6.65
CA LEU A 134 -0.35 9.34 5.65
C LEU A 134 -1.14 10.50 6.26
N PHE A 135 -1.70 10.32 7.46
CA PHE A 135 -2.71 11.25 7.98
C PHE A 135 -2.34 11.90 9.33
N LYS A 136 -1.55 11.24 10.20
CA LYS A 136 -1.30 11.73 11.57
C LYS A 136 0.01 12.46 11.72
N GLU A 137 1.08 11.94 11.12
CA GLU A 137 2.39 12.58 11.14
C GLU A 137 2.38 13.76 10.17
N LYS A 138 2.63 14.97 10.70
CA LYS A 138 2.67 16.21 9.93
C LYS A 138 4.10 16.71 9.82
N HIS A 139 4.47 17.17 8.63
CA HIS A 139 5.68 17.96 8.41
C HIS A 139 5.25 19.40 8.12
N GLY A 140 5.36 20.27 9.14
CA GLY A 140 4.72 21.58 9.11
C GLY A 140 3.20 21.44 9.25
N ASN A 141 2.45 22.04 8.31
CA ASN A 141 0.98 22.05 8.35
C ASN A 141 0.33 20.92 7.51
N GLU A 142 1.10 20.17 6.73
CA GLU A 142 0.60 19.17 5.78
C GLU A 142 1.02 17.74 6.21
N CYS A 143 0.11 16.77 6.05
CA CYS A 143 0.44 15.34 6.16
C CYS A 143 0.95 14.79 4.82
N LEU A 144 1.52 13.58 4.83
CA LEU A 144 2.07 12.97 3.61
C LEU A 144 1.01 12.81 2.51
N TYR A 145 -0.24 12.49 2.86
CA TYR A 145 -1.33 12.39 1.89
C TYR A 145 -1.53 13.69 1.09
N THR A 146 -1.66 14.83 1.79
CA THR A 146 -1.83 16.13 1.14
C THR A 146 -0.61 16.52 0.31
N GLN A 147 0.59 16.17 0.75
CA GLN A 147 1.83 16.43 0.00
C GLN A 147 1.87 15.63 -1.33
N LEU A 148 1.49 14.35 -1.30
CA LEU A 148 1.40 13.51 -2.50
C LEU A 148 0.36 14.05 -3.47
N ALA A 149 -0.83 14.42 -2.97
CA ALA A 149 -1.90 14.99 -3.79
C ALA A 149 -1.45 16.29 -4.46
N LYS A 150 -0.83 17.20 -3.69
CA LYS A 150 -0.29 18.47 -4.19
C LYS A 150 0.74 18.26 -5.27
N SER A 151 1.70 17.35 -5.06
CA SER A 151 2.72 17.02 -6.05
C SER A 151 2.10 16.52 -7.37
N ARG A 152 1.11 15.62 -7.29
CA ARG A 152 0.41 15.09 -8.47
C ARG A 152 -0.39 16.17 -9.19
N VAL A 153 -1.19 16.94 -8.46
CA VAL A 153 -2.01 18.02 -9.03
C VAL A 153 -1.12 19.05 -9.70
N SER A 154 -0.07 19.55 -9.05
CA SER A 154 0.80 20.56 -9.66
C SER A 154 1.51 20.03 -10.91
N ARG A 155 1.91 18.75 -10.95
CA ARG A 155 2.50 18.16 -12.17
C ARG A 155 1.49 18.08 -13.32
N ILE A 156 0.25 17.69 -13.01
CA ILE A 156 -0.84 17.65 -13.98
C ILE A 156 -1.17 19.07 -14.49
N MET A 157 -1.24 20.06 -13.60
CA MET A 157 -1.53 21.45 -13.96
C MET A 157 -0.43 22.07 -14.83
N LEU A 158 0.84 21.79 -14.53
CA LEU A 158 1.97 22.18 -15.38
C LEU A 158 1.85 21.58 -16.79
N HIS A 159 1.48 20.31 -16.88
CA HIS A 159 1.27 19.64 -18.15
C HIS A 159 0.10 20.23 -18.95
N ILE A 160 -1.05 20.48 -18.31
CA ILE A 160 -2.21 21.13 -18.94
C ILE A 160 -1.82 22.52 -19.46
N SER A 161 -1.14 23.32 -18.64
CA SER A 161 -0.69 24.67 -19.00
C SER A 161 0.21 24.64 -20.25
N LYS A 162 1.14 23.68 -20.31
CA LYS A 162 1.98 23.45 -21.48
C LYS A 162 1.16 23.07 -22.72
N CYS A 163 0.25 22.10 -22.60
CA CYS A 163 -0.62 21.69 -23.71
C CYS A 163 -1.47 22.85 -24.25
N ILE A 164 -2.00 23.69 -23.36
CA ILE A 164 -2.72 24.91 -23.74
C ILE A 164 -1.80 25.86 -24.51
N ALA A 165 -0.58 26.08 -24.03
CA ALA A 165 0.39 26.97 -24.67
C ALA A 165 0.76 26.46 -26.08
N ASP A 166 1.19 25.21 -26.20
CA ASP A 166 1.62 24.58 -27.45
C ASP A 166 0.48 24.58 -28.49
N THR A 167 -0.74 24.22 -28.07
CA THR A 167 -1.92 24.25 -28.96
C THR A 167 -2.23 25.67 -29.44
N THR A 168 -2.12 26.65 -28.56
CA THR A 168 -2.40 28.05 -28.89
C THR A 168 -1.38 28.59 -29.89
N GLU A 169 -0.10 28.27 -29.70
CA GLU A 169 0.97 28.65 -30.62
C GLU A 169 0.78 28.03 -32.01
N ASP A 170 0.51 26.72 -32.08
CA ASP A 170 0.20 26.02 -33.34
C ASP A 170 -0.98 26.68 -34.05
N CYS A 171 -2.05 26.99 -33.31
CA CYS A 171 -3.25 27.63 -33.86
C CYS A 171 -2.96 29.04 -34.41
N ILE A 172 -2.17 29.85 -33.71
CA ILE A 172 -1.77 31.19 -34.17
C ILE A 172 -0.92 31.10 -35.43
N SER A 173 0.01 30.13 -35.50
CA SER A 173 0.93 29.95 -36.63
C SER A 173 0.23 29.63 -37.95
N LEU A 174 -0.97 29.01 -37.88
CA LEU A 174 -1.76 28.64 -39.05
C LEU A 174 -2.43 29.85 -39.74
N GLY A 175 -2.50 31.02 -39.09
CA GLY A 175 -2.96 32.27 -39.70
C GLY A 175 -4.43 32.29 -40.16
N LYS A 176 -5.24 31.29 -39.76
CA LYS A 176 -6.67 31.18 -40.07
C LYS A 176 -7.52 31.32 -38.81
N SER A 177 -8.79 31.69 -38.98
CA SER A 177 -9.78 31.58 -37.90
C SER A 177 -9.98 30.10 -37.57
N ILE A 178 -9.80 29.73 -36.30
CA ILE A 178 -9.90 28.37 -35.78
C ILE A 178 -11.10 28.32 -34.85
N CYS A 179 -11.94 27.30 -34.99
CA CYS A 179 -13.06 27.08 -34.08
C CYS A 179 -12.62 26.31 -32.82
N ILE A 180 -13.43 26.36 -31.76
CA ILE A 180 -13.08 25.70 -30.50
C ILE A 180 -12.90 24.18 -30.64
N SER A 181 -13.63 23.53 -31.55
CA SER A 181 -13.48 22.08 -31.78
C SER A 181 -12.11 21.73 -32.35
N GLU A 182 -11.61 22.51 -33.33
CA GLU A 182 -10.27 22.34 -33.89
C GLU A 182 -9.19 22.59 -32.83
N TRP A 183 -9.38 23.58 -31.96
CA TRP A 183 -8.46 23.84 -30.85
C TRP A 183 -8.45 22.69 -29.83
N ILE A 184 -9.61 22.14 -29.46
CA ILE A 184 -9.70 21.00 -28.55
C ILE A 184 -8.98 19.77 -29.16
N ASP A 185 -9.08 19.56 -30.47
CA ASP A 185 -8.37 18.46 -31.14
C ASP A 185 -6.85 18.60 -31.02
N GLY A 186 -6.32 19.82 -31.20
CA GLY A 186 -4.90 20.11 -30.97
C GLY A 186 -4.48 19.92 -29.50
N PHE A 187 -5.32 20.38 -28.56
CA PHE A 187 -5.08 20.21 -27.12
C PHE A 187 -5.02 18.73 -26.72
N LEU A 188 -5.97 17.92 -27.22
CA LEU A 188 -5.96 16.46 -27.01
C LEU A 188 -4.74 15.80 -27.65
N GLN A 189 -4.34 16.25 -28.85
CA GLN A 189 -3.15 15.72 -29.53
C GLN A 189 -1.87 15.97 -28.73
N HIS A 190 -1.70 17.17 -28.17
CA HIS A 190 -0.55 17.47 -27.30
C HIS A 190 -0.61 16.68 -25.99
N ASN A 191 -1.80 16.56 -25.36
CA ASN A 191 -1.95 15.79 -24.14
C ASN A 191 -1.60 14.30 -24.31
N CYS A 192 -1.96 13.70 -25.46
CA CYS A 192 -1.67 12.30 -25.76
C CYS A 192 -0.18 11.98 -25.88
N LYS A 193 0.68 12.96 -26.15
CA LYS A 193 2.14 12.74 -26.30
C LYS A 193 2.80 12.36 -24.98
N ASP A 194 2.32 12.91 -23.88
CA ASP A 194 2.99 12.85 -22.58
C ASP A 194 2.20 12.02 -21.53
N SER A 195 1.01 11.49 -21.88
CA SER A 195 0.22 10.49 -21.12
C SER A 195 -0.08 10.81 -19.64
N TYR A 196 -0.08 12.09 -19.23
CA TYR A 196 -0.35 12.47 -17.83
C TYR A 196 -1.83 12.36 -17.44
N LEU A 197 -2.74 12.55 -18.41
CA LEU A 197 -4.18 12.51 -18.19
C LEU A 197 -4.89 11.74 -19.31
N PRO A 198 -5.86 10.87 -18.98
CA PRO A 198 -6.69 10.17 -19.95
C PRO A 198 -7.80 11.10 -20.49
N LEU A 199 -7.43 12.24 -21.07
CA LEU A 199 -8.38 13.14 -21.70
C LEU A 199 -8.85 12.55 -23.03
N LEU A 200 -10.14 12.27 -23.11
CA LEU A 200 -10.80 11.74 -24.29
C LEU A 200 -11.70 12.81 -24.92
N ASN A 201 -12.07 12.59 -26.17
CA ASN A 201 -12.86 13.54 -26.94
C ASN A 201 -14.26 13.81 -26.33
N ASP A 202 -14.89 12.75 -25.81
CA ASP A 202 -16.21 12.75 -25.18
C ASP A 202 -16.30 13.65 -23.93
N VAL A 203 -15.18 13.87 -23.23
CA VAL A 203 -15.08 14.79 -22.09
C VAL A 203 -15.49 16.22 -22.47
N PHE A 204 -15.29 16.63 -23.72
CA PHE A 204 -15.50 18.01 -24.18
C PHE A 204 -16.77 18.21 -25.04
N VAL A 205 -17.71 17.26 -25.03
CA VAL A 205 -18.92 17.30 -25.88
C VAL A 205 -19.73 18.61 -25.73
N HIS A 206 -19.80 19.17 -24.53
CA HIS A 206 -20.56 20.41 -24.27
C HIS A 206 -19.82 21.71 -24.64
N VAL A 207 -18.54 21.59 -25.01
CA VAL A 207 -17.67 22.71 -25.40
C VAL A 207 -17.54 22.81 -26.92
N ARG A 208 -17.46 21.67 -27.61
CA ARG A 208 -17.07 21.60 -29.04
C ARG A 208 -17.99 22.35 -30.00
N ASP A 209 -19.30 22.37 -29.74
CA ASP A 209 -20.28 23.01 -30.63
C ASP A 209 -20.51 24.50 -30.29
N ARG A 210 -19.75 25.06 -29.35
CA ARG A 210 -19.91 26.44 -28.89
C ARG A 210 -19.31 27.42 -29.88
N LYS A 211 -20.03 28.53 -30.10
CA LYS A 211 -19.61 29.62 -30.99
C LYS A 211 -18.86 30.69 -30.20
N ILE A 212 -17.62 30.40 -29.85
CA ILE A 212 -16.74 31.36 -29.19
C ILE A 212 -16.38 32.52 -30.13
N SER A 213 -16.06 33.69 -29.56
CA SER A 213 -15.68 34.88 -30.31
C SER A 213 -14.38 34.67 -31.08
N ASN A 214 -13.35 34.16 -30.41
CA ASN A 214 -12.12 33.65 -31.02
C ASN A 214 -11.32 32.83 -30.01
N VAL A 215 -10.47 31.92 -30.50
CA VAL A 215 -9.63 31.03 -29.69
C VAL A 215 -8.65 31.79 -28.79
N ASN A 216 -8.09 32.91 -29.26
CA ASN A 216 -7.12 33.66 -28.46
C ASN A 216 -7.75 34.21 -27.17
N THR A 217 -8.94 34.82 -27.26
CA THR A 217 -9.70 35.27 -26.10
C THR A 217 -10.04 34.12 -25.16
N PHE A 218 -10.52 32.98 -25.70
CA PHE A 218 -10.79 31.77 -24.92
C PHE A 218 -9.55 31.29 -24.14
N THR A 219 -8.39 31.20 -24.81
CA THR A 219 -7.16 30.71 -24.18
C THR A 219 -6.59 31.66 -23.12
N ILE A 220 -6.77 32.97 -23.28
CA ILE A 220 -6.39 33.97 -22.26
C ILE A 220 -7.23 33.75 -21.01
N MET A 221 -8.56 33.71 -21.14
CA MET A 221 -9.44 33.48 -19.99
C MET A 221 -9.16 32.12 -19.33
N LEU A 222 -8.91 31.07 -20.12
CA LEU A 222 -8.56 29.76 -19.59
C LEU A 222 -7.27 29.78 -18.77
N LYS A 223 -6.24 30.48 -19.24
CA LYS A 223 -4.97 30.64 -18.50
C LYS A 223 -5.17 31.40 -17.18
N GLU A 224 -6.04 32.41 -17.16
CA GLU A 224 -6.39 33.16 -15.95
C GLU A 224 -7.15 32.30 -14.93
N GLU A 225 -7.92 31.31 -15.39
CA GLU A 225 -8.66 30.37 -14.53
C GLU A 225 -7.83 29.19 -14.01
N LEU A 226 -6.65 28.88 -14.58
CA LEU A 226 -5.83 27.74 -14.14
C LEU A 226 -5.51 27.76 -12.62
N PRO A 227 -5.17 28.89 -11.99
CA PRO A 227 -4.96 28.94 -10.53
C PRO A 227 -6.22 28.64 -9.71
N GLU A 228 -7.41 29.01 -10.22
CA GLU A 228 -8.69 28.67 -9.61
C GLU A 228 -8.97 27.17 -9.72
N ILE A 229 -8.70 26.57 -10.89
CA ILE A 229 -8.82 25.13 -11.11
C ILE A 229 -7.92 24.35 -10.15
N GLU A 230 -6.65 24.74 -10.03
CA GLU A 230 -5.72 24.07 -9.12
C GLU A 230 -6.22 24.15 -7.68
N ARG A 231 -6.70 25.32 -7.24
CA ARG A 231 -7.24 25.50 -5.88
C ARG A 231 -8.51 24.69 -5.65
N GLU A 232 -9.42 24.66 -6.62
CA GLU A 232 -10.65 23.88 -6.55
C GLU A 232 -10.35 22.39 -6.41
N VAL A 233 -9.47 21.86 -7.25
CA VAL A 233 -9.01 20.46 -7.19
C VAL A 233 -8.35 20.20 -5.82
N MET A 234 -7.40 21.04 -5.42
CA MET A 234 -6.68 20.87 -4.15
C MET A 234 -7.60 20.91 -2.93
N SER A 235 -8.67 21.70 -2.96
CA SER A 235 -9.63 21.75 -1.86
C SER A 235 -10.24 20.38 -1.54
N LYS A 236 -10.39 19.50 -2.54
CA LYS A 236 -10.89 18.13 -2.38
C LYS A 236 -9.91 17.19 -1.69
N PHE A 237 -8.63 17.55 -1.63
CA PHE A 237 -7.57 16.78 -0.99
C PHE A 237 -7.00 17.44 0.28
N SER A 238 -7.58 18.58 0.68
CA SER A 238 -7.10 19.40 1.80
C SER A 238 -7.74 19.02 3.14
N ASP A 239 -8.99 18.53 3.11
CA ASP A 239 -9.79 18.25 4.31
C ASP A 239 -10.15 16.76 4.39
N VAL A 240 -9.16 15.96 4.80
CA VAL A 240 -9.25 14.51 4.76
C VAL A 240 -8.88 13.93 6.12
N GLU A 241 -9.89 13.39 6.80
CA GLU A 241 -9.72 12.52 7.96
C GLU A 241 -9.51 11.06 7.52
N GLU A 242 -8.78 10.28 8.33
CA GLU A 242 -8.45 8.85 8.11
C GLU A 242 -9.69 7.98 7.76
N ASN A 243 -10.87 8.36 8.26
CA ASN A 243 -12.12 7.65 8.02
C ASN A 243 -12.78 7.96 6.66
N ASN A 244 -12.43 9.09 6.04
CA ASN A 244 -13.03 9.58 4.79
C ASN A 244 -12.16 9.27 3.56
N VAL A 245 -10.88 8.99 3.78
CA VAL A 245 -9.95 8.53 2.74
C VAL A 245 -9.37 7.20 3.14
N ILE A 246 -10.20 6.18 2.93
CA ILE A 246 -9.69 4.86 2.63
C ILE A 246 -9.29 4.96 1.16
N LEU A 247 -7.99 4.83 0.87
CA LEU A 247 -7.50 4.63 -0.49
C LEU A 247 -8.46 3.65 -1.20
N SER A 248 -8.94 4.01 -2.39
CA SER A 248 -9.97 3.25 -3.12
C SER A 248 -9.64 1.75 -3.26
N SER A 249 -8.35 1.42 -3.15
CA SER A 249 -7.82 0.08 -2.93
C SER A 249 -6.98 0.01 -1.64
N ASN A 250 -7.06 -1.13 -0.93
CA ASN A 250 -6.16 -1.41 0.19
C ASN A 250 -4.75 -1.74 -0.36
N PRO A 251 -3.70 -0.94 -0.09
CA PRO A 251 -2.37 -1.19 -0.62
C PRO A 251 -1.63 -2.32 0.10
N VAL A 252 -2.11 -2.75 1.28
CA VAL A 252 -1.42 -3.70 2.16
C VAL A 252 -1.10 -5.04 1.48
N PRO A 253 -1.99 -5.69 0.72
CA PRO A 253 -1.66 -6.93 0.04
C PRO A 253 -0.47 -6.76 -0.92
N HIS A 254 -0.44 -5.68 -1.69
CA HIS A 254 0.66 -5.45 -2.63
C HIS A 254 1.96 -5.09 -1.90
N ILE A 255 1.90 -4.34 -0.80
CA ILE A 255 3.05 -4.10 0.09
C ILE A 255 3.59 -5.43 0.63
N MET A 256 2.73 -6.32 1.11
CA MET A 256 3.13 -7.62 1.66
C MET A 256 3.70 -8.57 0.60
N ASP A 257 3.12 -8.58 -0.59
CA ASP A 257 3.61 -9.38 -1.72
C ASP A 257 5.04 -8.98 -2.08
N ASN A 258 5.33 -7.67 -2.09
CA ASN A 258 6.65 -7.14 -2.43
C ASN A 258 7.66 -7.22 -1.28
N LEU A 259 7.24 -7.01 -0.02
CA LEU A 259 8.17 -6.92 1.11
C LEU A 259 8.35 -8.23 1.88
N TRP A 260 7.28 -9.02 2.09
CA TRP A 260 7.33 -10.15 3.01
C TRP A 260 7.72 -11.46 2.34
N GLY A 261 7.21 -11.73 1.14
CA GLY A 261 7.50 -12.97 0.43
C GLY A 261 6.96 -14.22 1.13
N CYS A 262 7.85 -15.17 1.44
CA CYS A 262 7.52 -16.44 2.07
C CYS A 262 6.92 -16.23 3.48
N SER A 263 5.75 -16.83 3.73
CA SER A 263 5.04 -16.74 5.00
C SER A 263 5.35 -17.87 5.98
N GLU A 264 6.19 -18.84 5.58
CA GLU A 264 6.56 -19.97 6.44
C GLU A 264 7.36 -19.51 7.67
N ILE A 265 7.17 -20.23 8.78
CA ILE A 265 7.80 -19.94 10.07
C ILE A 265 8.53 -21.17 10.61
N CYS A 266 9.67 -20.95 11.26
CA CYS A 266 10.49 -22.02 11.81
C CYS A 266 9.66 -22.87 12.77
N PHE A 267 9.63 -24.17 12.52
CA PHE A 267 8.83 -25.13 13.30
C PHE A 267 9.23 -25.21 14.78
N LEU A 268 10.46 -24.79 15.13
CA LEU A 268 10.97 -24.76 16.51
C LEU A 268 10.77 -23.39 17.17
N CYS A 269 11.39 -22.34 16.63
CA CYS A 269 11.46 -21.04 17.29
C CYS A 269 10.47 -19.99 16.75
N LYS A 270 9.66 -20.35 15.74
CA LYS A 270 8.65 -19.49 15.11
C LYS A 270 9.18 -18.23 14.42
N GLU A 271 10.49 -18.15 14.18
CA GLU A 271 11.05 -17.08 13.35
C GLU A 271 10.55 -17.21 11.89
N PRO A 272 10.16 -16.10 11.21
CA PRO A 272 9.86 -16.11 9.79
C PRO A 272 11.00 -16.61 8.91
N CYS A 273 10.63 -17.25 7.80
CA CYS A 273 11.54 -17.50 6.69
C CYS A 273 12.10 -16.17 6.16
N MET A 274 13.39 -16.11 5.85
CA MET A 274 14.04 -14.90 5.33
C MET A 274 13.79 -14.67 3.84
N ASN A 275 13.34 -15.69 3.11
CA ASN A 275 13.16 -15.61 1.65
C ASN A 275 12.02 -14.67 1.27
N THR A 276 12.31 -13.75 0.35
CA THR A 276 11.35 -12.77 -0.20
C THR A 276 10.59 -13.31 -1.41
N ASN A 277 11.05 -14.39 -2.05
CA ASN A 277 10.27 -15.12 -3.05
C ASN A 277 9.33 -16.14 -2.35
N ARG A 278 8.03 -16.15 -2.66
CA ARG A 278 7.07 -17.13 -2.11
C ARG A 278 7.32 -18.56 -2.59
N ASN A 279 7.77 -18.71 -3.83
CA ASN A 279 7.93 -20.00 -4.48
C ASN A 279 9.39 -20.47 -4.45
N HIS A 280 10.20 -19.97 -3.51
CA HIS A 280 11.63 -20.24 -3.46
C HIS A 280 11.98 -21.74 -3.35
N LEU A 281 11.05 -22.58 -2.88
CA LEU A 281 11.23 -24.04 -2.84
C LEU A 281 11.23 -24.68 -4.24
N GLU A 282 10.51 -24.12 -5.22
CA GLU A 282 10.51 -24.60 -6.61
C GLU A 282 11.91 -24.45 -7.22
N ASP A 283 12.61 -23.38 -6.83
CA ASP A 283 14.01 -23.11 -7.17
C ASP A 283 15.01 -23.88 -6.28
N ARG A 284 14.52 -24.83 -5.46
CA ARG A 284 15.30 -25.65 -4.52
C ARG A 284 16.05 -24.88 -3.45
N PHE A 285 15.64 -23.64 -3.14
CA PHE A 285 16.16 -22.92 -1.98
C PHE A 285 15.36 -23.33 -0.73
N PRO A 286 15.98 -23.88 0.32
CA PRO A 286 15.26 -24.27 1.53
C PRO A 286 14.80 -23.04 2.32
N HIS A 287 13.85 -23.24 3.24
CA HIS A 287 13.53 -22.25 4.26
C HIS A 287 14.72 -22.01 5.18
N LYS A 288 15.04 -20.74 5.39
CA LYS A 288 16.10 -20.27 6.28
C LYS A 288 15.57 -19.12 7.12
N CYS A 289 16.15 -18.91 8.29
CA CYS A 289 15.91 -17.73 9.10
C CYS A 289 17.18 -16.90 9.15
N LEU A 290 17.05 -15.57 9.17
CA LEU A 290 18.21 -14.68 9.30
C LEU A 290 18.89 -14.84 10.67
N GLN A 291 18.08 -14.99 11.72
CA GLN A 291 18.49 -15.33 13.07
C GLN A 291 17.50 -16.34 13.63
N HIS A 292 17.90 -17.16 14.59
CA HIS A 292 16.94 -17.99 15.33
C HIS A 292 16.78 -17.48 16.76
N ARG A 293 15.55 -17.61 17.27
CA ARG A 293 15.18 -17.28 18.65
C ARG A 293 15.46 -18.48 19.57
N PRO A 294 15.59 -18.27 20.89
CA PRO A 294 15.42 -19.33 21.88
C PRO A 294 14.17 -20.17 21.58
N ASN A 295 14.30 -21.49 21.54
CA ASN A 295 13.20 -22.35 21.11
C ASN A 295 11.97 -22.32 22.05
N GLY A 296 12.17 -21.91 23.31
CA GLY A 296 11.13 -21.65 24.30
C GLY A 296 10.16 -20.55 23.87
N ILE A 297 10.61 -19.56 23.07
CA ILE A 297 9.74 -18.56 22.45
C ILE A 297 8.70 -19.22 21.55
N GLY A 298 9.05 -20.31 20.87
CA GLY A 298 8.13 -21.09 20.04
C GLY A 298 7.38 -22.19 20.78
N GLY A 299 7.56 -22.30 22.10
CA GLY A 299 6.90 -23.29 22.96
C GLY A 299 7.57 -24.66 23.00
N VAL A 300 8.84 -24.76 22.61
CA VAL A 300 9.60 -26.01 22.73
C VAL A 300 10.05 -26.21 24.19
N ARG A 301 9.80 -27.41 24.71
CA ARG A 301 10.13 -27.80 26.09
C ARG A 301 11.09 -28.98 26.11
N ILE A 302 11.91 -29.04 27.17
CA ILE A 302 12.69 -30.24 27.49
C ILE A 302 11.73 -31.28 28.05
N LYS A 303 11.68 -32.47 27.43
CA LYS A 303 10.72 -33.53 27.81
C LYS A 303 10.79 -33.94 29.28
N ALA A 304 12.00 -34.06 29.83
CA ALA A 304 12.19 -34.57 31.19
C ALA A 304 11.81 -33.56 32.28
N SER A 305 12.06 -32.28 32.05
CA SER A 305 11.86 -31.22 33.06
C SER A 305 10.66 -30.33 32.78
N HIS A 306 10.01 -30.48 31.63
CA HIS A 306 8.95 -29.61 31.12
C HIS A 306 9.33 -28.11 31.02
N ARG A 307 10.62 -27.77 31.16
CA ARG A 307 11.12 -26.39 31.08
C ARG A 307 11.23 -25.91 29.64
N LEU A 308 11.00 -24.62 29.41
CA LEU A 308 11.25 -23.98 28.12
C LEU A 308 12.75 -24.02 27.76
N VAL A 309 13.05 -24.28 26.49
CA VAL A 309 14.41 -24.35 25.97
C VAL A 309 14.93 -22.94 25.69
N ILE A 310 16.02 -22.55 26.33
CA ILE A 310 16.60 -21.20 26.16
C ILE A 310 17.59 -21.11 24.99
N ASP A 311 18.03 -22.25 24.46
CA ASP A 311 19.00 -22.31 23.37
C ASP A 311 18.33 -22.07 21.99
N SER A 312 19.10 -21.51 21.06
CA SER A 312 18.66 -21.26 19.68
C SER A 312 18.62 -22.55 18.84
N CYS A 313 17.86 -22.55 17.74
CA CYS A 313 17.85 -23.67 16.79
C CYS A 313 19.25 -24.05 16.32
N ASN A 314 20.07 -23.06 15.96
CA ASN A 314 21.40 -23.27 15.41
C ASN A 314 22.32 -24.00 16.38
N TYR A 315 22.25 -23.69 17.67
CA TYR A 315 23.01 -24.44 18.68
C TYR A 315 22.46 -25.86 18.80
N LEU A 316 21.15 -26.00 18.95
CA LEU A 316 20.52 -27.29 19.27
C LEU A 316 20.69 -28.34 18.16
N VAL A 317 20.73 -27.93 16.88
CA VAL A 317 20.97 -28.87 15.76
C VAL A 317 22.37 -29.50 15.77
N SER A 318 23.31 -28.95 16.54
CA SER A 318 24.63 -29.58 16.78
C SER A 318 24.61 -30.63 17.89
N THR A 319 23.48 -30.80 18.61
CA THR A 319 23.39 -31.63 19.81
C THR A 319 22.58 -32.92 19.60
N ASN A 320 22.72 -33.85 20.53
CA ASN A 320 21.90 -35.07 20.62
C ASN A 320 20.58 -34.88 21.38
N LEU A 321 20.24 -33.64 21.75
CA LEU A 321 19.03 -33.35 22.50
C LEU A 321 17.78 -33.64 21.66
N THR A 322 16.67 -33.82 22.36
CA THR A 322 15.36 -34.08 21.75
C THR A 322 14.42 -32.90 21.96
N TYR A 323 13.48 -32.73 21.04
CA TYR A 323 12.43 -31.73 21.13
C TYR A 323 11.05 -32.37 21.08
N THR A 324 10.07 -31.64 21.58
CA THR A 324 8.64 -31.88 21.32
C THR A 324 7.99 -30.53 21.02
N ILE A 325 7.30 -30.44 19.88
CA ILE A 325 6.62 -29.21 19.46
C ILE A 325 5.20 -29.25 20.03
N ASN A 326 4.86 -28.29 20.89
CA ASN A 326 3.58 -28.30 21.62
C ASN A 326 2.36 -28.33 20.68
N SER A 327 2.39 -27.55 19.58
CA SER A 327 1.26 -27.43 18.64
C SER A 327 0.98 -28.69 17.81
N THR A 328 1.99 -29.52 17.54
CA THR A 328 1.85 -30.67 16.63
C THR A 328 2.11 -32.01 17.29
N GLN A 329 2.60 -32.00 18.53
CA GLN A 329 3.11 -33.17 19.27
C GLN A 329 4.22 -33.94 18.53
N LYS A 330 4.76 -33.39 17.41
CA LYS A 330 5.92 -33.96 16.72
C LYS A 330 7.13 -33.88 17.63
N SER A 331 7.88 -34.98 17.66
CA SER A 331 9.10 -35.11 18.45
C SER A 331 10.24 -35.68 17.61
N GLY A 332 11.47 -35.42 18.02
CA GLY A 332 12.65 -35.88 17.32
C GLY A 332 13.93 -35.45 17.99
N LYS A 333 15.07 -35.83 17.41
CA LYS A 333 16.38 -35.29 17.79
C LYS A 333 16.63 -34.01 17.00
N PHE A 334 17.21 -32.99 17.64
CA PHE A 334 17.50 -31.73 16.98
C PHE A 334 18.42 -31.91 15.77
N ARG A 335 19.53 -32.65 15.90
CA ARG A 335 20.44 -32.93 14.77
C ARG A 335 19.78 -33.64 13.57
N ASP A 336 18.67 -34.34 13.80
CA ASP A 336 17.98 -35.16 12.79
C ASP A 336 16.66 -34.48 12.33
N TYR A 337 16.51 -33.16 12.55
CA TYR A 337 15.25 -32.45 12.29
C TYR A 337 14.76 -32.57 10.84
N LYS A 338 15.66 -32.69 9.86
CA LYS A 338 15.34 -32.83 8.43
C LYS A 338 14.46 -34.06 8.13
N ARG A 339 14.43 -35.06 9.02
CA ARG A 339 13.49 -36.21 8.89
C ARG A 339 12.02 -35.78 8.97
N ASN A 340 11.73 -34.79 9.81
CA ASN A 340 10.38 -34.26 10.03
C ASN A 340 10.12 -32.98 9.22
N PHE A 341 11.18 -32.25 8.86
CA PHE A 341 11.14 -30.93 8.24
C PHE A 341 12.24 -30.80 7.16
N PRO A 342 12.11 -31.52 6.04
CA PRO A 342 13.16 -31.61 5.01
C PRO A 342 13.41 -30.29 4.28
N ASP A 343 12.40 -29.42 4.20
CA ASP A 343 12.46 -28.15 3.48
C ASP A 343 13.18 -27.03 4.26
N TRP A 344 13.60 -27.31 5.49
CA TRP A 344 14.29 -26.35 6.36
C TRP A 344 15.81 -26.60 6.36
N ASP A 345 16.57 -25.50 6.36
CA ASP A 345 18.02 -25.52 6.49
C ASP A 345 18.48 -24.58 7.61
N ILE A 346 18.89 -25.20 8.71
CA ILE A 346 19.35 -24.56 9.95
C ILE A 346 20.84 -24.90 10.11
N PRO A 347 21.75 -23.95 9.79
CA PRO A 347 23.18 -24.18 9.95
C PRO A 347 23.57 -24.18 11.44
N PRO A 348 24.48 -25.06 11.89
CA PRO A 348 24.98 -25.02 13.25
C PRO A 348 25.75 -23.71 13.53
N ASN A 349 25.40 -23.01 14.60
CA ASN A 349 26.15 -21.86 15.13
C ASN A 349 25.87 -21.72 16.64
N SER A 350 26.67 -20.92 17.35
CA SER A 350 26.49 -20.63 18.78
C SER A 350 25.76 -19.32 19.06
N ASP A 351 25.27 -18.64 18.01
CA ASP A 351 24.73 -17.30 18.14
C ASP A 351 23.29 -17.35 18.66
N VAL A 352 23.00 -16.42 19.57
CA VAL A 352 21.66 -16.21 20.12
C VAL A 352 21.37 -14.73 20.05
N SER A 353 20.20 -14.40 19.50
CA SER A 353 19.74 -13.01 19.39
C SER A 353 19.59 -12.37 20.77
N MET A 354 20.36 -11.32 21.03
CA MET A 354 20.30 -10.58 22.30
C MET A 354 18.92 -9.96 22.53
N TYR A 355 18.25 -9.52 21.46
CA TYR A 355 16.86 -9.09 21.52
C TYR A 355 15.94 -10.20 22.08
N TRP A 356 16.02 -11.41 21.54
CA TRP A 356 15.17 -12.51 22.00
C TRP A 356 15.56 -13.07 23.37
N ILE A 357 16.82 -12.94 23.78
CA ILE A 357 17.26 -13.16 25.16
C ILE A 357 16.53 -12.19 26.11
N TRP A 358 16.48 -10.91 25.75
CA TRP A 358 15.77 -9.91 26.54
C TRP A 358 14.26 -10.22 26.61
N VAL A 359 13.64 -10.60 25.49
CA VAL A 359 12.20 -10.97 25.45
C VAL A 359 11.90 -12.18 26.34
N ILE A 360 12.63 -13.29 26.22
CA ILE A 360 12.35 -14.51 27.01
C ILE A 360 12.56 -14.26 28.52
N THR A 361 13.49 -13.38 28.87
CA THR A 361 13.77 -13.01 30.26
C THR A 361 12.72 -12.07 30.81
N ARG A 362 12.20 -11.16 29.99
CA ARG A 362 11.19 -10.19 30.38
C ARG A 362 9.80 -10.81 30.55
N TYR A 363 9.46 -11.78 29.71
CA TYR A 363 8.14 -12.42 29.69
C TYR A 363 8.18 -13.88 30.12
N GLU A 364 9.09 -14.23 31.04
CA GLU A 364 9.29 -15.60 31.53
C GLU A 364 7.99 -16.22 32.06
N GLU A 365 7.26 -15.49 32.92
CA GLU A 365 6.00 -15.95 33.52
C GLU A 365 4.89 -16.10 32.47
N GLN A 366 4.74 -15.13 31.57
CA GLN A 366 3.69 -15.18 30.55
C GLN A 366 3.95 -16.27 29.50
N LEU A 367 5.22 -16.53 29.16
CA LEU A 367 5.59 -17.66 28.29
C LEU A 367 5.33 -19.00 28.98
N LYS A 368 5.60 -19.08 30.28
CA LYS A 368 5.31 -20.27 31.10
C LYS A 368 3.81 -20.57 31.10
N GLU A 369 2.97 -19.57 31.33
CA GLU A 369 1.52 -19.69 31.27
C GLU A 369 1.02 -20.03 29.86
N MET A 370 1.54 -19.36 28.83
CA MET A 370 1.14 -19.57 27.45
C MET A 370 1.39 -21.00 26.96
N TYR A 371 2.43 -21.66 27.47
CA TYR A 371 2.84 -22.99 27.03
C TYR A 371 2.66 -24.10 28.07
N ASP A 372 2.05 -23.81 29.22
CA ASP A 372 1.88 -24.74 30.34
C ASP A 372 3.20 -25.45 30.67
N SER A 373 4.22 -24.66 31.01
CA SER A 373 5.59 -25.15 31.19
C SER A 373 6.12 -24.92 32.60
N GLU A 374 7.28 -25.51 32.88
CA GLU A 374 8.09 -25.16 34.05
C GLU A 374 9.01 -23.97 33.75
N GLU A 375 9.50 -23.30 34.80
CA GLU A 375 10.38 -22.13 34.68
C GLU A 375 11.67 -22.45 33.90
N PRO A 376 12.01 -21.66 32.87
CA PRO A 376 13.28 -21.80 32.17
C PRO A 376 14.46 -21.52 33.08
N ARG A 377 15.58 -22.22 32.87
CA ARG A 377 16.83 -21.95 33.60
C ARG A 377 17.60 -20.78 32.98
N ILE A 378 17.05 -19.58 33.08
CA ILE A 378 17.66 -18.37 32.52
C ILE A 378 18.93 -17.98 33.30
N PRO A 379 20.10 -17.85 32.64
CA PRO A 379 21.33 -17.41 33.28
C PRO A 379 21.21 -16.03 33.93
N LYS A 380 21.86 -15.81 35.08
CA LYS A 380 21.78 -14.52 35.80
C LYS A 380 22.18 -13.32 34.94
N TYR A 381 23.17 -13.48 34.07
CA TYR A 381 23.64 -12.39 33.19
C TYR A 381 22.64 -12.03 32.08
N TRP A 382 21.70 -12.91 31.72
CA TRP A 382 20.61 -12.57 30.78
C TRP A 382 19.64 -11.58 31.42
N LYS A 383 19.41 -11.72 32.73
CA LYS A 383 18.55 -10.82 33.53
C LYS A 383 19.08 -9.39 33.62
N SER A 384 20.36 -9.17 33.33
CA SER A 384 20.98 -7.83 33.27
C SER A 384 20.96 -7.18 31.89
N ILE A 385 20.48 -7.86 30.84
CA ILE A 385 20.40 -7.25 29.49
C ILE A 385 19.34 -6.15 29.50
N SER A 386 19.76 -4.94 29.15
CA SER A 386 18.86 -3.79 29.08
C SER A 386 18.04 -3.80 27.79
N LYS A 387 16.86 -3.17 27.81
CA LYS A 387 16.07 -2.91 26.60
C LYS A 387 16.88 -2.17 25.53
N LYS A 388 17.73 -1.23 25.94
CA LYS A 388 18.62 -0.50 25.02
C LYS A 388 19.59 -1.44 24.31
N SER A 389 20.30 -2.28 25.07
CA SER A 389 21.22 -3.28 24.50
C SER A 389 20.52 -4.26 23.57
N ALA A 390 19.29 -4.67 23.90
CA ALA A 390 18.46 -5.50 23.06
C ALA A 390 18.10 -4.82 21.72
N LEU A 391 17.70 -3.54 21.76
CA LEU A 391 17.40 -2.75 20.57
C LEU A 391 18.65 -2.47 19.72
N ASP A 392 19.79 -2.17 20.34
CA ASP A 392 21.06 -1.93 19.66
C ASP A 392 21.59 -3.18 18.93
N SER A 393 21.07 -4.37 19.26
CA SER A 393 21.45 -5.65 18.62
C SER A 393 20.66 -6.01 17.36
N LEU A 394 19.60 -5.25 17.02
CA LEU A 394 18.82 -5.37 15.78
C LEU A 394 19.41 -4.51 14.68
#